data_AF-A0A4Q1JMR2-F1
#
_entry.id   AF-A0A4Q1JMR2-F1
#
_cell.length_a   1.000
_cell.length_b   1.000
_cell.length_c   1.000
_cell.angle_alpha   90.00
_cell.angle_beta   90.00
_cell.angle_gamma   90.00
#
_symmetry.space_group_name_H-M   'P 1'
#
loop_
_entity.id
_entity.type
_entity.pdbx_description
1 polymer ?
#
loop_
_entity_poly.entity_id
_entity_poly.type
_entity_poly.pdbx_seq_one_letter_code
_entity_poly.pdbx_strand_id
1 'polypeptide(L)'
;MSKLKYYKGLFLVAAIYDLILGLVFTFFPKSAFDLIGILEKAPGFMGYLSLIGAYLLIIGIAYLLIYRGNLNKNLDLILIGLLYKFAYCSIVFYYFIIGDLPHIIFLVLFGFIDLIMLILMIECYVTVKRKIEI
;
A
#
# COMPACT_ATOMS: atom_id res chain seq x y z
N MET A 1 -11.80 21.33 7.63
CA MET A 1 -10.38 21.08 7.25
C MET A 1 -10.27 21.24 5.74
N SER A 2 -9.26 21.94 5.20
CA SER A 2 -9.16 22.08 3.73
C SER A 2 -8.92 20.72 3.08
N LYS A 3 -9.56 20.43 1.93
CA LYS A 3 -9.39 19.15 1.21
C LYS A 3 -7.92 18.79 0.97
N LEU A 4 -7.05 19.80 0.78
CA LEU A 4 -5.61 19.60 0.63
C LEU A 4 -4.96 19.02 1.90
N LYS A 5 -5.28 19.55 3.08
CA LYS A 5 -4.77 19.01 4.35
C LYS A 5 -5.26 17.58 4.59
N TYR A 6 -6.50 17.29 4.21
CA TYR A 6 -7.08 15.95 4.28
C TYR A 6 -6.29 14.94 3.42
N TYR A 7 -6.07 15.23 2.13
CA TYR A 7 -5.30 14.33 1.26
C TYR A 7 -3.83 14.20 1.70
N LYS A 8 -3.22 15.27 2.22
CA LYS A 8 -1.88 15.16 2.82
C LYS A 8 -1.88 14.20 4.01
N GLY A 9 -2.88 14.29 4.89
CA GLY A 9 -3.05 13.34 6.00
C GLY A 9 -3.16 11.89 5.51
N LEU A 10 -3.94 11.64 4.45
CA LEU A 10 -4.05 10.31 3.82
C LEU A 10 -2.68 9.77 3.42
N PHE A 11 -1.86 10.54 2.70
CA PHE A 11 -0.54 10.08 2.27
C PHE A 11 0.45 9.92 3.43
N LEU A 12 0.32 10.68 4.53
CA LEU A 12 1.12 10.44 5.73
C LEU A 12 0.75 9.10 6.38
N VAL A 13 -0.54 8.81 6.50
CA VAL A 13 -1.01 7.53 7.07
C VAL A 13 -0.57 6.36 6.20
N ALA A 14 -0.77 6.45 4.88
CA ALA A 14 -0.30 5.44 3.92
C ALA A 14 1.22 5.25 4.01
N ALA A 15 1.99 6.34 4.09
CA ALA A 15 3.43 6.28 4.25
C ALA A 15 3.85 5.50 5.50
N ILE A 16 3.29 5.83 6.67
CA ILE A 16 3.63 5.15 7.92
C ILE A 16 3.26 3.66 7.84
N TYR A 17 2.09 3.35 7.30
CA TYR A 17 1.61 1.98 7.11
C TYR A 17 2.58 1.16 6.23
N ASP A 18 2.88 1.64 5.02
CA ASP A 18 3.73 0.91 4.07
C ASP A 18 5.21 0.89 4.51
N LEU A 19 5.69 1.90 5.24
CA LEU A 19 7.04 1.89 5.82
C LEU A 19 7.18 0.84 6.92
N ILE A 20 6.20 0.74 7.83
CA ILE A 20 6.24 -0.26 8.91
C ILE A 20 6.17 -1.67 8.33
N LEU A 21 5.20 -1.92 7.43
CA LEU A 21 5.09 -3.23 6.78
C LEU A 21 6.33 -3.54 5.94
N GLY A 22 6.84 -2.56 5.21
CA GLY A 22 8.06 -2.69 4.43
C GLY A 22 9.26 -3.06 5.29
N LEU A 23 9.46 -2.41 6.44
CA LEU A 23 10.54 -2.76 7.36
C LEU A 23 10.40 -4.19 7.87
N VAL A 24 9.19 -4.58 8.29
CA VAL A 24 8.92 -5.93 8.81
C VAL A 24 9.15 -7.00 7.74
N PHE A 25 8.58 -6.86 6.55
CA PHE A 25 8.71 -7.87 5.50
C PHE A 25 10.10 -7.88 4.84
N THR A 26 10.83 -6.76 4.84
CA THR A 26 12.21 -6.72 4.32
C THR A 26 13.15 -7.53 5.21
N PHE A 27 13.14 -7.25 6.52
CA PHE A 27 14.17 -7.75 7.45
C PHE A 27 13.71 -8.94 8.28
N PHE A 28 12.41 -9.08 8.52
CA PHE A 28 11.84 -10.08 9.42
C PHE A 28 10.67 -10.89 8.80
N PRO A 29 10.72 -11.30 7.51
CA PRO A 29 9.59 -11.99 6.87
C PRO A 29 9.25 -13.31 7.56
N LYS A 30 10.26 -14.07 8.00
CA LYS A 30 10.07 -15.33 8.72
C LYS A 30 9.29 -15.11 10.02
N SER A 31 9.71 -14.15 10.84
CA SER A 31 9.05 -13.84 12.12
C SER A 31 7.63 -13.32 11.91
N ALA A 32 7.39 -12.54 10.85
CA ALA A 32 6.05 -12.05 10.52
C ALA A 32 5.08 -13.19 10.18
N PHE A 33 5.53 -14.17 9.39
CA PHE A 33 4.73 -15.35 9.04
C PHE A 33 4.52 -16.30 10.22
N ASP A 34 5.53 -16.46 11.07
CA ASP A 34 5.45 -17.26 12.30
C ASP A 34 4.47 -16.66 13.32
N LEU A 35 4.50 -15.33 13.49
CA LEU A 35 3.61 -14.61 14.41
C LEU A 35 2.13 -14.81 14.09
N ILE A 36 1.78 -14.92 12.81
CA ILE A 36 0.41 -15.14 12.34
C ILE A 36 0.11 -16.63 12.07
N GLY A 37 1.04 -17.53 12.42
CA GLY A 37 0.85 -18.98 12.39
C GLY A 37 0.74 -19.60 11.00
N ILE A 38 1.43 -19.03 10.00
CA ILE A 38 1.40 -19.52 8.60
C ILE A 38 2.79 -19.76 8.01
N LEU A 39 3.79 -20.02 8.86
CA LEU A 39 5.17 -20.19 8.42
C LEU A 39 5.33 -21.31 7.38
N GLU A 40 4.50 -22.35 7.45
CA GLU A 40 4.44 -23.46 6.50
C GLU A 40 3.98 -23.06 5.09
N LYS A 41 3.28 -21.92 4.96
CA LYS A 41 2.85 -21.35 3.68
C LYS A 41 3.84 -20.33 3.11
N ALA A 42 4.92 -20.06 3.83
CA ALA A 42 5.95 -19.15 3.33
C ALA A 42 6.68 -19.76 2.12
N PRO A 43 7.17 -18.93 1.17
CA PRO A 43 7.96 -19.44 0.06
C PRO A 43 9.27 -20.06 0.54
N GLY A 44 9.77 -21.07 -0.18
CA GLY A 44 11.03 -21.74 0.15
C GLY A 44 12.25 -20.80 0.16
N PHE A 45 12.23 -19.75 -0.67
CA PHE A 45 13.21 -18.67 -0.62
C PHE A 45 12.59 -17.38 -0.08
N MET A 46 12.98 -17.00 1.14
CA MET A 46 12.47 -15.80 1.83
C MET A 46 12.82 -14.48 1.13
N GLY A 47 13.82 -14.48 0.24
CA GLY A 47 14.21 -13.28 -0.51
C GLY A 47 13.08 -12.68 -1.35
N TYR A 48 12.09 -13.48 -1.77
CA TYR A 48 10.89 -12.96 -2.43
C TYR A 48 10.07 -12.04 -1.52
N LEU A 49 9.88 -12.42 -0.25
CA LEU A 49 9.17 -11.60 0.74
C LEU A 49 10.00 -10.37 1.11
N SER A 50 11.32 -10.52 1.27
CA SER A 50 12.21 -9.40 1.53
C SER A 50 12.18 -8.36 0.40
N LEU A 51 12.16 -8.82 -0.86
CA LEU A 51 12.07 -7.94 -2.02
C LEU A 51 10.72 -7.21 -2.07
N ILE A 52 9.61 -7.92 -1.81
CA ILE A 52 8.28 -7.30 -1.70
C ILE A 52 8.28 -6.23 -0.59
N GLY A 53 8.85 -6.54 0.58
CA GLY A 53 9.05 -5.59 1.67
C GLY A 53 9.86 -4.36 1.26
N ALA A 54 10.91 -4.52 0.47
CA ALA A 54 11.71 -3.41 -0.03
C ALA A 54 10.89 -2.51 -0.98
N TYR A 55 10.04 -3.09 -1.83
CA TYR A 55 9.10 -2.32 -2.64
C TYR A 55 8.06 -1.58 -1.80
N LEU A 56 7.56 -2.17 -0.71
CA LEU A 56 6.70 -1.46 0.26
C LEU A 56 7.41 -0.24 0.86
N LEU A 57 8.69 -0.38 1.22
CA LEU A 57 9.49 0.75 1.71
C LEU A 57 9.60 1.85 0.67
N ILE A 58 9.91 1.51 -0.58
CA ILE A 58 10.02 2.48 -1.69
C ILE A 58 8.70 3.23 -1.88
N ILE A 59 7.57 2.53 -1.87
CA ILE A 59 6.24 3.12 -1.98
C ILE A 59 5.90 3.98 -0.76
N GLY A 60 6.23 3.53 0.46
CA GLY A 60 6.09 4.32 1.68
C GLY A 60 6.88 5.63 1.64
N ILE A 61 8.11 5.60 1.09
CA ILE A 61 8.91 6.80 0.83
C ILE A 61 8.23 7.69 -0.20
N ALA A 62 7.70 7.13 -1.29
CA ALA A 62 6.95 7.90 -2.29
C ALA A 62 5.76 8.63 -1.67
N TYR A 63 5.01 7.99 -0.76
CA TYR A 63 3.94 8.64 -0.01
C TYR A 63 4.43 9.74 0.92
N LEU A 64 5.58 9.59 1.59
CA LEU A 64 6.20 10.68 2.35
C LEU A 64 6.56 11.88 1.47
N LEU A 65 7.08 11.64 0.26
CA LEU A 65 7.40 12.69 -0.71
C LEU A 65 6.14 13.42 -1.17
N ILE A 66 5.03 12.69 -1.41
CA ILE A 66 3.73 13.28 -1.73
C ILE A 66 3.23 14.15 -0.56
N TYR A 67 3.27 13.62 0.66
CA TYR A 67 2.84 14.33 1.87
C TYR A 67 3.60 15.65 2.08
N ARG A 68 4.93 15.61 1.99
CA ARG A 68 5.80 16.78 2.15
C ARG A 68 5.67 17.78 0.99
N GLY A 69 5.50 17.28 -0.23
CA GLY A 69 5.48 18.06 -1.45
C GLY A 69 4.15 18.75 -1.77
N ASN A 70 4.04 19.21 -3.02
CA ASN A 70 2.81 19.76 -3.58
C ASN A 70 2.09 18.66 -4.37
N LEU A 71 0.82 18.40 -4.03
CA LEU A 71 0.04 17.33 -4.67
C LEU A 71 -0.06 17.52 -6.20
N ASN A 72 -0.17 18.75 -6.69
CA ASN A 72 -0.28 19.04 -8.12
C ASN A 72 1.00 18.64 -8.87
N LYS A 73 2.17 18.79 -8.24
CA LYS A 73 3.47 18.43 -8.85
C LYS A 73 3.79 16.94 -8.73
N ASN A 74 3.12 16.24 -7.82
CA ASN A 74 3.36 14.83 -7.52
C ASN A 74 2.26 13.92 -8.09
N LEU A 75 1.50 14.37 -9.09
CA LEU A 75 0.39 13.60 -9.67
C LEU A 75 0.83 12.22 -10.19
N ASP A 76 2.00 12.14 -10.82
CA ASP A 76 2.52 10.86 -11.32
C ASP A 76 2.88 9.91 -10.17
N LEU A 77 3.45 10.42 -9.08
CA LEU A 77 3.70 9.62 -7.88
C LEU A 77 2.40 9.15 -7.22
N ILE A 78 1.36 9.99 -7.21
CA ILE A 78 0.02 9.61 -6.74
C ILE A 78 -0.55 8.50 -7.63
N LEU A 79 -0.38 8.59 -8.95
CA LEU A 79 -0.80 7.55 -9.89
C LEU A 79 -0.06 6.23 -9.65
N ILE A 80 1.25 6.26 -9.41
CA ILE A 80 2.03 5.06 -9.06
C ILE A 80 1.49 4.42 -7.77
N GLY A 81 1.22 5.22 -6.74
CA GLY A 81 0.62 4.74 -5.50
C GLY A 81 -0.76 4.10 -5.72
N LEU A 82 -1.57 4.72 -6.57
CA LEU A 82 -2.87 4.20 -7.01
C LEU A 82 -2.76 2.82 -7.67
N LEU A 83 -1.88 2.71 -8.66
CA LEU A 83 -1.65 1.45 -9.38
C LEU A 83 -1.12 0.37 -8.44
N TYR A 84 -0.26 0.74 -7.50
CA TYR A 84 0.25 -0.16 -6.48
C TYR A 84 -0.86 -0.72 -5.59
N LYS A 85 -1.72 0.14 -5.01
CA LYS A 85 -2.85 -0.30 -4.17
C LYS A 85 -3.87 -1.13 -4.97
N PHE A 86 -4.12 -0.74 -6.22
CA PHE A 86 -5.00 -1.48 -7.13
C PHE A 86 -4.46 -2.88 -7.43
N ALA A 87 -3.16 -3.00 -7.69
CA ALA A 87 -2.51 -4.30 -7.95
C ALA A 87 -2.64 -5.22 -6.73
N TYR A 88 -2.35 -4.72 -5.52
CA TYR A 88 -2.47 -5.50 -4.31
C TYR A 88 -3.92 -5.98 -4.08
N CYS A 89 -4.89 -5.06 -4.15
CA CYS A 89 -6.31 -5.40 -4.00
C CYS A 89 -6.71 -6.47 -5.03
N SER A 90 -6.43 -6.26 -6.31
CA SER A 90 -6.80 -7.19 -7.38
C SER A 90 -6.29 -8.61 -7.12
N ILE A 91 -5.03 -8.74 -6.69
CA ILE A 91 -4.42 -10.03 -6.37
C ILE A 91 -5.08 -10.66 -5.13
N VAL A 92 -5.21 -9.94 -4.03
CA VAL A 92 -5.79 -10.48 -2.79
C VAL A 92 -7.25 -10.93 -2.99
N PHE A 93 -8.06 -10.12 -3.67
CA PHE A 93 -9.45 -10.46 -3.97
C PHE A 93 -9.54 -11.66 -4.92
N TYR A 94 -8.69 -11.75 -5.93
CA TYR A 94 -8.64 -12.91 -6.82
C TYR A 94 -8.31 -14.20 -6.06
N TYR A 95 -7.23 -14.21 -5.27
CA TYR A 95 -6.82 -15.40 -4.49
C TYR A 95 -7.84 -15.79 -3.41
N PHE A 96 -8.57 -14.81 -2.87
CA PHE A 96 -9.70 -15.08 -2.00
C PHE A 96 -10.84 -15.80 -2.73
N ILE A 97 -11.20 -15.36 -3.94
CA ILE A 97 -12.29 -15.97 -4.73
C ILE A 97 -11.99 -17.42 -5.09
N ILE A 98 -10.74 -17.73 -5.45
CA ILE A 98 -10.33 -19.11 -5.80
C ILE A 98 -10.03 -19.98 -4.57
N GLY A 99 -10.13 -19.43 -3.36
CA GLY A 99 -9.94 -20.18 -2.11
C GLY A 99 -8.49 -20.50 -1.75
N ASP A 100 -7.52 -19.83 -2.39
CA ASP A 100 -6.08 -20.10 -2.23
C ASP A 100 -5.36 -18.94 -1.52
N LEU A 101 -6.08 -18.23 -0.65
CA LEU A 101 -5.48 -17.16 0.16
C LEU A 101 -4.70 -17.79 1.33
N PRO A 102 -3.40 -17.47 1.51
CA PRO A 102 -2.59 -18.09 2.57
C PRO A 102 -3.17 -17.88 3.97
N HIS A 103 -3.73 -16.70 4.23
CA HIS A 103 -4.38 -16.38 5.49
C HIS A 103 -5.43 -15.28 5.30
N ILE A 104 -6.54 -15.37 6.02
CA ILE A 104 -7.66 -14.42 5.91
C ILE A 104 -7.27 -12.98 6.29
N ILE A 105 -6.20 -12.81 7.10
CA ILE A 105 -5.68 -11.49 7.49
C ILE A 105 -5.22 -10.67 6.28
N PHE A 106 -4.72 -11.31 5.22
CA PHE A 106 -4.31 -10.62 4.00
C PHE A 106 -5.49 -9.95 3.31
N LEU A 107 -6.71 -10.48 3.47
CA LEU A 107 -7.93 -9.84 2.99
C LEU A 107 -8.49 -8.86 4.02
N VAL A 108 -8.80 -9.36 5.23
CA VAL A 108 -9.61 -8.62 6.22
C VAL A 108 -8.88 -7.38 6.75
N LEU A 109 -7.58 -7.50 7.00
CA LEU A 109 -6.79 -6.40 7.51
C LEU A 109 -6.17 -5.62 6.35
N PHE A 110 -5.26 -6.24 5.62
CA PHE A 110 -4.48 -5.53 4.60
C PHE A 110 -5.36 -5.18 3.39
N GLY A 111 -6.07 -6.15 2.81
CA GLY A 111 -6.94 -5.93 1.65
C GLY A 111 -7.97 -4.81 1.83
N PHE A 112 -8.66 -4.73 2.97
CA PHE A 112 -9.63 -3.64 3.22
C PHE A 112 -8.96 -2.30 3.50
N ILE A 113 -7.85 -2.26 4.24
CA ILE A 113 -7.11 -1.01 4.47
C ILE A 113 -6.63 -0.45 3.13
N ASP A 114 -6.02 -1.30 2.30
CA ASP A 114 -5.52 -0.94 0.98
C ASP A 114 -6.66 -0.53 0.02
N LEU A 115 -7.83 -1.17 0.11
CA LEU A 115 -9.02 -0.79 -0.67
C LEU A 115 -9.56 0.59 -0.27
N ILE A 116 -9.63 0.89 1.02
CA ILE A 116 -10.05 2.22 1.51
C ILE A 116 -9.05 3.27 1.03
N MET A 117 -7.74 3.01 1.20
CA MET A 117 -6.70 3.91 0.72
C MET A 117 -6.78 4.12 -0.79
N LEU A 118 -7.03 3.05 -1.56
CA LEU A 118 -7.21 3.12 -3.01
C LEU A 118 -8.34 4.08 -3.39
N ILE A 119 -9.54 3.91 -2.81
CA ILE A 119 -10.70 4.77 -3.10
C ILE A 119 -10.38 6.24 -2.78
N LEU A 120 -9.76 6.50 -1.64
CA LEU A 120 -9.41 7.86 -1.23
C LEU A 120 -8.31 8.47 -2.13
N MET A 121 -7.36 7.66 -2.60
CA MET A 121 -6.34 8.11 -3.55
C MET A 121 -6.93 8.39 -4.94
N ILE A 122 -7.93 7.60 -5.40
CA ILE A 122 -8.71 7.92 -6.62
C ILE A 122 -9.36 9.30 -6.48
N GLU A 123 -10.05 9.54 -5.37
CA GLU A 123 -10.71 10.83 -5.12
C GLU A 123 -9.70 11.99 -5.14
N CYS A 124 -8.54 11.80 -4.49
CA CYS A 124 -7.45 12.78 -4.51
C CYS A 124 -6.95 13.03 -5.94
N TYR A 125 -6.64 11.98 -6.70
CA TYR A 125 -6.09 12.08 -8.05
C TYR A 125 -7.04 12.84 -8.98
N VAL A 126 -8.32 12.46 -9.00
CA VAL A 126 -9.34 13.13 -9.83
C VAL A 126 -9.51 14.60 -9.42
N THR A 127 -9.54 14.87 -8.11
CA THR A 127 -9.73 16.25 -7.59
C THR A 127 -8.54 17.15 -7.92
N VAL A 128 -7.31 16.64 -7.80
CA VAL A 128 -6.09 17.39 -8.07
C VAL A 128 -5.92 17.61 -9.57
N LYS A 129 -6.13 16.57 -10.39
CA LYS A 129 -6.03 16.66 -11.85
C LYS A 129 -6.99 17.72 -12.42
N ARG A 130 -8.25 17.70 -11.99
CA ARG A 130 -9.25 18.70 -12.41
C ARG A 130 -8.86 20.14 -12.06
N LYS A 131 -8.10 20.36 -10.99
CA LYS A 131 -7.62 21.70 -10.60
C LYS A 131 -6.43 22.21 -11.42
N ILE A 132 -5.76 21.35 -12.16
CA ILE A 132 -4.66 21.73 -13.06
C ILE A 132 -5.19 22.08 -14.45
N GLU A 133 -6.28 21.42 -14.86
CA GLU A 133 -6.93 21.65 -16.16
C GLU A 133 -7.80 22.92 -16.21
N ILE A 134 -8.01 23.59 -15.06
CA ILE A 134 -8.71 24.88 -14.92
C ILE A 134 -7.69 25.98 -14.68
#